data_AF-A0A382MTJ8-F1
#
_entry.id   AF-A0A382MTJ8-F1
#
_cell.length_a   1.000
_cell.length_b   1.000
_cell.length_c   1.000
_cell.angle_alpha   90.00
_cell.angle_beta   90.00
_cell.angle_gamma   90.00
#
_symmetry.space_group_name_H-M   'P 1'
#
loop_
_entity.id
_entity.type
_entity.pdbx_description
1 polymer ?
#
loop_
_entity_poly.entity_id
_entity_poly.type
_entity_poly.pdbx_seq_one_letter_code
_entity_poly.pdbx_strand_id
1 'polypeptide(L)'
;MSLGTRSNVAKPLHQLADSLVKRGIVVLLSDLLDDPARTIQGLKHLRFRGTDIVVFHLLDHDELTFPYERLTRFRDMETTDEVMAAPLEVRDHYLSEIQLLMSQYKRELGLVGIDYQLVDTSKALDFALMSYLSTRSRRQ
;
A
#
# COMPACT_ATOMS: atom_id res chain seq x y z
N MET A 1 -1.16 -21.95 -11.67
CA MET A 1 -0.86 -20.52 -11.82
C MET A 1 0.49 -20.29 -11.16
N SER A 2 1.47 -19.76 -11.89
CA SER A 2 2.75 -19.36 -11.30
C SER A 2 2.52 -18.09 -10.48
N LEU A 3 2.86 -18.11 -9.20
CA LEU A 3 2.89 -16.89 -8.38
C LEU A 3 4.03 -15.98 -8.89
N GLY A 4 3.83 -14.66 -8.82
CA GLY A 4 4.90 -13.70 -9.08
C GLY A 4 5.92 -13.74 -7.96
N THR A 5 7.21 -13.76 -8.28
CA THR A 5 8.29 -13.93 -7.29
C THR A 5 8.72 -12.64 -6.61
N ARG A 6 8.29 -11.46 -7.12
CA ARG A 6 8.48 -10.13 -6.50
C ARG A 6 7.44 -9.14 -7.04
N SER A 7 6.88 -8.32 -6.15
CA SER A 7 6.22 -7.07 -6.52
C SER A 7 7.27 -6.03 -6.93
N ASN A 8 7.05 -5.31 -8.04
CA ASN A 8 7.86 -4.15 -8.44
C ASN A 8 6.91 -3.10 -8.98
N VAL A 9 6.41 -2.27 -8.09
CA VAL A 9 5.45 -1.21 -8.42
C VAL A 9 6.15 -0.03 -9.10
N ALA A 10 7.44 0.17 -8.81
CA ALA A 10 8.23 1.29 -9.33
C ALA A 10 8.35 1.27 -10.87
N LYS A 11 8.57 0.09 -11.46
CA LYS A 11 8.74 -0.08 -12.91
C LYS A 11 7.48 0.32 -13.73
N PRO A 12 6.27 -0.21 -13.45
CA PRO A 12 5.06 0.23 -14.13
C PRO A 12 4.71 1.70 -13.85
N LEU A 13 4.99 2.24 -12.66
CA LEU A 13 4.81 3.67 -12.38
C LEU A 13 5.70 4.55 -13.27
N HIS A 14 6.96 4.15 -13.51
CA HIS A 14 7.87 4.86 -14.40
C HIS A 14 7.40 4.81 -15.86
N GLN A 15 6.95 3.65 -16.32
CA GLN A 15 6.40 3.48 -17.66
C GLN A 15 5.08 4.26 -17.88
N LEU A 16 4.24 4.32 -16.84
CA LEU A 16 3.04 5.17 -16.84
C LEU A 16 3.40 6.65 -16.90
N ALA A 17 4.43 7.08 -16.16
CA ALA A 17 4.88 8.48 -16.15
C ALA A 17 5.26 8.97 -17.54
N ASP A 18 5.87 8.12 -18.38
CA ASP A 18 6.31 8.47 -19.73
C ASP A 18 5.18 8.44 -20.78
N SER A 19 4.05 7.78 -20.50
CA SER A 19 2.92 7.67 -21.43
C SER A 19 1.77 8.65 -21.14
N LEU A 20 1.74 9.27 -19.97
CA LEU A 20 0.66 10.18 -19.56
C LEU A 20 0.88 11.60 -20.11
N VAL A 21 0.34 11.84 -21.32
CA VAL A 21 0.40 13.13 -22.04
C VAL A 21 -0.75 14.09 -21.64
N LYS A 22 -1.68 13.70 -20.75
CA LYS A 22 -2.83 14.53 -20.34
C LYS A 22 -3.15 14.41 -18.84
N ARG A 23 -3.76 15.47 -18.27
CA ARG A 23 -4.36 15.48 -16.92
C ARG A 23 -5.36 14.33 -16.80
N GLY A 24 -4.98 13.27 -16.10
CA GLY A 24 -5.78 12.06 -15.88
C GLY A 24 -5.81 11.69 -14.41
N ILE A 25 -6.56 10.64 -14.08
CA ILE A 25 -6.59 10.04 -12.75
C ILE A 25 -5.80 8.73 -12.75
N VAL A 26 -4.97 8.53 -11.74
CA VAL A 26 -4.31 7.26 -11.42
C VAL A 26 -4.84 6.76 -10.09
N VAL A 27 -5.34 5.53 -10.10
CA VAL A 27 -5.76 4.82 -8.89
C VAL A 27 -4.77 3.68 -8.68
N LEU A 28 -3.99 3.74 -7.60
CA LEU A 28 -3.08 2.68 -7.20
C LEU A 28 -3.75 1.80 -6.14
N LEU A 29 -3.76 0.49 -6.36
CA LEU A 29 -4.21 -0.53 -5.42
C LEU A 29 -3.02 -1.43 -5.13
N SER A 30 -2.50 -1.40 -3.90
CA SER A 30 -1.32 -2.18 -3.51
C SER A 30 -1.22 -2.30 -1.99
N ASP A 31 -0.59 -3.37 -1.53
CA ASP A 31 -0.09 -3.60 -0.16
C ASP A 31 1.10 -2.71 0.24
N LEU A 32 1.73 -2.00 -0.69
CA LEU A 32 2.80 -1.02 -0.45
C LEU A 32 3.99 -1.50 0.41
N LEU A 33 4.25 -2.81 0.44
CA LEU A 33 5.32 -3.45 1.21
C LEU A 33 6.72 -3.35 0.55
N ASP A 34 6.79 -2.79 -0.67
CA ASP A 34 8.04 -2.49 -1.38
C ASP A 34 8.73 -1.23 -0.78
N ASP A 35 9.92 -0.86 -1.28
CA ASP A 35 10.69 0.29 -0.78
C ASP A 35 9.83 1.58 -0.73
N PRO A 36 9.49 2.10 0.47
CA PRO A 36 8.57 3.22 0.60
C PRO A 36 9.15 4.51 0.04
N ALA A 37 10.47 4.71 0.12
CA ALA A 37 11.11 5.91 -0.38
C ALA A 37 10.99 5.99 -1.91
N ARG A 38 11.25 4.88 -2.61
CA ARG A 38 11.11 4.81 -4.08
C ARG A 38 9.66 4.95 -4.53
N THR A 39 8.75 4.27 -3.85
CA THR A 39 7.32 4.31 -4.18
C THR A 39 6.73 5.71 -4.00
N ILE A 40 7.04 6.37 -2.87
CA ILE A 40 6.63 7.75 -2.60
C ILE A 40 7.22 8.70 -3.65
N GLN A 41 8.50 8.54 -4.01
CA GLN A 41 9.13 9.40 -5.01
C GLN A 41 8.44 9.28 -6.38
N GLY A 42 8.13 8.06 -6.83
CA GLY A 42 7.42 7.81 -8.09
C GLY A 42 6.03 8.44 -8.11
N LEU A 43 5.28 8.29 -7.01
CA LEU A 43 3.95 8.90 -6.87
C LEU A 43 4.01 10.43 -6.86
N LYS A 44 4.97 11.01 -6.13
CA LYS A 44 5.21 12.47 -6.13
C LYS A 44 5.51 12.98 -7.54
N HIS A 45 6.36 12.27 -8.30
CA HIS A 45 6.69 12.64 -9.68
C HIS A 45 5.45 12.66 -10.60
N LEU A 46 4.60 11.64 -10.53
CA LEU A 46 3.35 11.58 -11.28
C LEU A 46 2.39 12.72 -10.90
N ARG A 47 2.32 13.06 -9.60
CA ARG A 47 1.49 14.16 -9.10
C ARG A 47 1.98 15.51 -9.62
N PHE A 48 3.29 15.75 -9.60
CA PHE A 48 3.88 16.99 -10.14
C PHE A 48 3.65 17.17 -11.65
N ARG A 49 3.48 16.08 -12.40
CA ARG A 49 3.06 16.13 -13.81
C ARG A 49 1.58 16.48 -14.03
N GLY A 50 0.83 16.76 -12.96
CA GLY A 50 -0.57 17.18 -13.01
C GLY A 50 -1.58 16.04 -13.02
N THR A 51 -1.14 14.84 -12.63
CA THR A 51 -2.01 13.67 -12.47
C THR A 51 -2.76 13.74 -11.14
N ASP A 52 -4.04 13.40 -11.14
CA ASP A 52 -4.79 13.17 -9.90
C ASP A 52 -4.54 11.76 -9.41
N ILE A 53 -4.13 11.58 -8.15
CA ILE A 53 -3.67 10.27 -7.66
C ILE A 53 -4.40 9.90 -6.38
N VAL A 54 -4.88 8.67 -6.36
CA VAL A 54 -5.53 8.03 -5.23
C VAL A 54 -4.82 6.72 -4.96
N VAL A 55 -4.44 6.48 -3.72
CA VAL A 55 -3.76 5.27 -3.26
C VAL A 55 -4.66 4.53 -2.29
N PHE A 56 -5.08 3.34 -2.68
CA PHE A 56 -5.72 2.36 -1.81
C PHE A 56 -4.64 1.38 -1.33
N HIS A 57 -4.26 1.54 -0.07
CA HIS A 57 -3.34 0.62 0.61
C HIS A 57 -4.14 -0.58 1.11
N LEU A 58 -4.00 -1.71 0.43
CA LEU A 58 -4.76 -2.93 0.70
C LEU A 58 -4.00 -3.77 1.72
N LEU A 59 -4.55 -3.95 2.92
CA LEU A 59 -4.00 -4.87 3.91
C LEU A 59 -5.07 -5.85 4.36
N ASP A 60 -4.67 -7.10 4.58
CA ASP A 60 -5.52 -8.10 5.19
C ASP A 60 -5.77 -7.82 6.67
N HIS A 61 -6.91 -8.28 7.18
CA HIS A 61 -7.23 -8.12 8.60
C HIS A 61 -6.18 -8.77 9.50
N ASP A 62 -5.60 -9.88 9.07
CA ASP A 62 -4.56 -10.58 9.82
C ASP A 62 -3.22 -9.82 9.77
N GLU A 63 -2.95 -9.04 8.71
CA GLU A 63 -1.80 -8.13 8.65
C GLU A 63 -1.98 -6.92 9.59
N LEU A 64 -3.22 -6.48 9.80
CA LEU A 64 -3.53 -5.36 10.71
C LEU A 64 -3.59 -5.76 12.18
N THR A 65 -3.95 -7.01 12.48
CA THR A 65 -4.22 -7.47 13.86
C THR A 65 -3.21 -8.48 14.38
N PHE A 66 -2.52 -9.16 13.46
CA PHE A 66 -1.56 -10.24 13.72
C PHE A 66 -2.09 -11.22 14.78
N PRO A 67 -3.17 -11.99 14.51
CA PRO A 67 -3.84 -12.83 15.50
C PRO A 67 -3.13 -14.18 15.73
N TYR A 68 -1.82 -14.25 15.46
CA TYR A 68 -1.04 -15.48 15.52
C TYR A 68 -0.47 -15.69 16.94
N GLU A 69 -1.09 -16.62 17.70
CA GLU A 69 -0.73 -16.91 19.10
C GLU A 69 0.18 -18.13 19.29
N ARG A 70 0.30 -19.02 18.29
CA ARG A 70 1.11 -20.24 18.38
C ARG A 70 2.40 -20.09 17.59
N LEU A 71 3.47 -20.78 18.02
CA LEU A 71 4.67 -21.03 17.20
C LEU A 71 4.24 -21.50 15.82
N THR A 72 4.24 -20.57 14.87
CA THR A 72 3.75 -20.78 13.51
C THR A 72 4.94 -20.62 12.60
N ARG A 73 5.16 -21.62 11.76
CA ARG A 73 6.18 -21.54 10.72
C ARG A 73 5.72 -20.51 9.70
N PHE A 74 6.30 -19.32 9.73
CA PHE A 74 6.10 -18.34 8.67
C PHE A 74 6.92 -18.81 7.47
N ARG A 75 6.22 -19.24 6.43
CA ARG A 75 6.82 -19.56 5.13
C ARG A 75 6.67 -18.31 4.28
N ASP A 76 7.78 -17.69 3.93
CA ASP A 76 7.77 -16.61 2.95
C ASP A 76 7.20 -17.16 1.62
N MET A 77 6.06 -16.61 1.20
CA MET A 77 5.35 -17.01 -0.01
C MET A 77 6.14 -16.69 -1.28
N GLU A 78 7.15 -15.82 -1.21
CA GLU A 78 7.98 -15.44 -2.37
C GLU A 78 9.35 -16.14 -2.40
N THR A 79 9.94 -16.51 -1.26
CA THR A 79 11.34 -16.97 -1.22
C THR A 79 11.60 -18.36 -0.63
N THR A 80 10.59 -19.03 -0.04
CA THR A 80 10.73 -20.35 0.60
C THR A 80 11.58 -20.36 1.88
N ASP A 81 12.02 -19.20 2.39
CA ASP A 81 12.75 -19.12 3.66
C ASP A 81 11.79 -19.33 4.86
N GLU A 82 12.20 -20.20 5.80
CA GLU A 82 11.47 -20.50 7.04
C GLU A 82 12.12 -19.74 8.20
N VAL A 83 11.45 -18.73 8.75
CA VAL A 83 11.91 -18.05 9.97
C VAL A 83 11.18 -18.63 11.17
N MET A 84 11.93 -19.31 12.05
CA MET A 84 11.46 -19.74 13.37
C MET A 84 11.63 -18.58 14.34
N ALA A 85 10.57 -17.81 14.58
CA ALA A 85 10.60 -16.72 15.56
C ALA A 85 9.44 -16.88 16.56
N ALA A 86 9.70 -16.50 17.82
CA ALA A 86 8.68 -16.51 18.86
C ALA A 86 7.59 -15.49 18.49
N PRO A 87 6.34 -15.93 18.21
CA PRO A 87 5.30 -15.07 17.64
C PRO A 87 4.99 -13.82 18.46
N LEU A 88 5.15 -13.90 19.78
CA LEU A 88 4.92 -12.78 20.70
C LEU A 88 5.98 -11.67 20.57
N GLU A 89 7.25 -12.02 20.32
CA GLU A 89 8.31 -11.03 20.12
C GLU A 89 8.25 -10.39 18.72
N VAL A 90 7.78 -11.15 17.72
CA VAL A 90 7.62 -10.66 16.34
C VAL A 90 6.40 -9.77 16.19
N ARG A 91 5.31 -10.07 16.90
CA ARG A 91 4.04 -9.37 16.76
C ARG A 91 4.17 -7.87 16.97
N ASP A 92 4.73 -7.47 18.11
CA ASP A 92 4.80 -6.05 18.49
C ASP A 92 5.71 -5.28 17.52
N HIS A 93 6.82 -5.90 17.12
CA HIS A 93 7.73 -5.33 16.12
C HIS A 93 7.05 -5.19 14.76
N TYR A 94 6.40 -6.24 14.25
CA TYR A 94 5.72 -6.22 12.97
C TYR A 94 4.60 -5.18 12.92
N LEU A 95 3.72 -5.15 13.93
CA LEU A 95 2.64 -4.17 14.00
C LEU A 95 3.17 -2.74 14.08
N SER A 96 4.28 -2.52 14.82
CA SER A 96 4.96 -1.22 14.87
C SER A 96 5.49 -0.80 13.49
N GLU A 97 6.18 -1.70 12.78
CA GLU A 97 6.69 -1.42 11.43
C GLU A 97 5.58 -1.12 10.42
N ILE A 98 4.49 -1.90 10.43
CA ILE A 98 3.32 -1.64 9.58
C ILE A 98 2.68 -0.27 9.90
N GLN A 99 2.52 0.08 11.17
CA GLN A 99 1.99 1.38 11.57
C GLN A 99 2.91 2.54 11.14
N LEU A 100 4.23 2.37 11.24
CA LEU A 100 5.20 3.34 10.78
C LEU A 100 5.12 3.53 9.26
N LEU A 101 5.05 2.44 8.50
CA LEU A 101 4.90 2.44 7.06
C LEU A 101 3.62 3.17 6.62
N MET A 102 2.47 2.81 7.21
CA MET A 102 1.19 3.45 6.93
C MET A 102 1.23 4.95 7.26
N SER A 103 1.84 5.32 8.39
CA SER A 103 1.97 6.72 8.81
C SER A 103 2.87 7.52 7.88
N GLN A 104 3.96 6.90 7.39
CA GLN A 104 4.85 7.49 6.41
C GLN A 104 4.10 7.77 5.09
N TYR A 105 3.42 6.77 4.51
CA TYR A 105 2.65 6.98 3.29
C TYR A 105 1.58 8.05 3.46
N LYS A 106 0.76 7.96 4.52
CA LYS A 106 -0.31 8.93 4.78
C LYS A 106 0.22 10.36 4.86
N ARG A 107 1.35 10.57 5.56
CA ARG A 107 1.99 11.88 5.70
C ARG A 107 2.58 12.35 4.37
N GLU A 108 3.46 11.56 3.77
CA GLU A 108 4.25 11.96 2.61
C GLU A 108 3.41 12.19 1.35
N LEU A 109 2.36 11.38 1.16
CA LEU A 109 1.43 11.53 0.05
C LEU A 109 0.46 12.71 0.29
N GLY A 110 0.01 12.88 1.54
CA GLY A 110 -0.84 14.01 1.91
C GLY A 110 -0.18 15.38 1.69
N LEU A 111 1.13 15.49 1.94
CA LEU A 111 1.90 16.73 1.71
C LEU A 111 1.89 17.22 0.25
N VAL A 112 1.67 16.34 -0.71
CA VAL A 112 1.59 16.68 -2.15
C VAL A 112 0.16 16.57 -2.70
N GLY A 113 -0.83 16.41 -1.82
CA GLY A 113 -2.24 16.32 -2.18
C GLY A 113 -2.58 15.06 -2.97
N ILE A 114 -1.93 13.93 -2.64
CA ILE A 114 -2.32 12.59 -3.08
C ILE A 114 -3.21 11.99 -2.00
N ASP A 115 -4.37 11.46 -2.39
CA ASP A 115 -5.29 10.84 -1.45
C ASP A 115 -4.81 9.43 -1.08
N TYR A 116 -4.75 9.13 0.21
CA TYR A 116 -4.33 7.84 0.74
C TYR A 116 -5.44 7.25 1.62
N GLN A 117 -5.85 6.04 1.30
CA GLN A 117 -6.89 5.30 2.02
C GLN A 117 -6.40 3.90 2.33
N LEU A 118 -6.37 3.53 3.61
CA LEU A 118 -6.23 2.13 4.02
C LEU A 118 -7.54 1.39 3.74
N VAL A 119 -7.44 0.20 3.16
CA VAL A 119 -8.53 -0.72 2.91
C VAL A 119 -8.20 -2.04 3.59
N ASP A 120 -9.03 -2.41 4.55
CA ASP A 120 -9.05 -3.73 5.16
C ASP A 120 -9.82 -4.67 4.22
N THR A 121 -9.14 -5.68 3.66
CA THR A 121 -9.72 -6.61 2.67
C THR A 121 -10.84 -7.48 3.23
N SER A 122 -10.98 -7.57 4.56
CA SER A 122 -12.11 -8.25 5.20
C SER A 122 -13.41 -7.46 5.13
N LYS A 123 -13.34 -6.16 4.79
CA LYS A 123 -14.50 -5.28 4.68
C LYS A 123 -14.99 -5.23 3.23
N ALA A 124 -16.31 -5.03 3.08
CA ALA A 124 -16.90 -4.88 1.77
C ALA A 124 -16.31 -3.66 1.02
N LEU A 125 -16.06 -3.85 -0.27
CA LEU A 125 -15.37 -2.89 -1.16
C LEU A 125 -16.11 -1.56 -1.30
N ASP A 126 -17.43 -1.58 -1.09
CA ASP A 126 -18.31 -0.43 -1.10
C ASP A 126 -17.86 0.65 -0.10
N PHE A 127 -17.36 0.30 1.09
CA PHE A 127 -16.84 1.28 2.05
C PHE A 127 -15.63 2.07 1.54
N ALA A 128 -14.70 1.40 0.86
CA ALA A 128 -13.49 2.04 0.33
C ALA A 128 -13.83 3.01 -0.82
N LEU A 129 -14.72 2.57 -1.71
CA LEU A 129 -15.19 3.39 -2.84
C LEU A 129 -16.05 4.57 -2.39
N MET A 130 -16.92 4.40 -1.38
CA MET A 130 -17.74 5.48 -0.85
C MET A 130 -16.91 6.53 -0.10
N SER A 131 -15.88 6.14 0.67
CA SER A 131 -14.94 7.08 1.31
C SER A 131 -14.23 7.94 0.26
N TYR A 132 -13.82 7.33 -0.86
CA TYR A 132 -13.19 8.04 -1.96
C TYR A 132 -14.15 9.02 -2.65
N LEU A 133 -15.35 8.56 -3.05
CA LEU A 133 -16.34 9.40 -3.73
C LEU A 133 -16.79 10.59 -2.88
N SER A 134 -16.96 10.40 -1.57
CA SER A 134 -17.37 11.46 -0.62
C SER A 134 -16.27 12.49 -0.35
N THR A 135 -15.00 12.09 -0.34
CA THR A 135 -13.87 13.02 -0.21
C THR A 135 -13.74 13.91 -1.46
N ARG A 136 -14.03 13.35 -2.65
CA ARG A 136 -13.98 14.07 -3.91
C ARG A 136 -15.15 15.03 -4.12
N SER A 137 -16.37 14.65 -3.72
CA SER A 137 -17.54 15.53 -3.82
C SER A 137 -17.43 16.79 -2.96
N ARG A 138 -16.57 16.76 -1.94
CA ARG A 138 -16.36 17.88 -1.01
C ARG A 138 -15.26 18.86 -1.44
N ARG A 139 -14.51 18.52 -2.51
CA ARG A 139 -13.47 19.37 -3.12
C ARG A 139 -13.94 20.04 -4.42
N GLN A 140 -15.20 19.84 -4.82
CA GLN A 140 -15.88 20.57 -5.90
C GLN A 140 -16.72 21.70 -5.32
#